data_AF-A0A1M5NRY7-F1
#
_entry.id   AF-A0A1M5NRY7-F1
#
_cell.length_a   1.000
_cell.length_b   1.000
_cell.length_c   1.000
_cell.angle_alpha   90.00
_cell.angle_beta   90.00
_cell.angle_gamma   90.00
#
_symmetry.space_group_name_H-M   'P 1'
#
loop_
_entity.id
_entity.type
_entity.pdbx_description
1 polymer ?
#
loop_
_entity_poly.entity_id
_entity_poly.type
_entity_poly.pdbx_seq_one_letter_code
_entity_poly.pdbx_strand_id
1 'polypeptide(L)'
;MDRQTIYAGQIPLETDQLKQSQNAMVGLAKLASAVLGSTTIVNAFTVTPTVPASLNVIVTPGEIYQLENLEASAWSSLSPDTHTILKQGVILDPVTLGITPPTTVGYSQVFLIEVQYQDLDTGSTVLPYFNANVPTVPFSGPGNAGSAQNTVRKGVASVQIKAGLAAPSGTQTAPTADAGWTGIYLVTVANGATTITSGNITPVSGAPFIPVTLPQVPAGVQSGQWLYGTDTGGVNAMVANVTPVPTTLTPGMTVHIRAANSNTGATTFNLNGLGASAVHRANGAALSAGDINAGMVVELIWDGSSWQIANYFGFTSSTVNNNTYTLSIPYAADSSGVANSIVVAPNPALTALTAGNELMVKLANTNTGATTITVNSLAAVSVVNPNGSALTAGQIVAGEMLWLLYDGTHFQVCNPSVATVNVYNLTNAPFADVSTFYGSGSVEAPYATHTFAPFTSATIGSQGNVAFSSGEIVIETAGRYLFAYSTDVYSVSGSDPYAALSSGWILWNGAVQSPSGNGLQIVNDSGPYIKEDYGGGCWIQSLSAGDTIAFAVYQVNGSSLTYDVGYGFNVTVTRVH
;
A
#
# COMPACT_ATOMS: atom_id res chain seq x y z
N MET A 1 36.37 -37.61 17.03
CA MET A 1 37.67 -37.48 17.72
C MET A 1 38.07 -38.85 18.17
N ASP A 2 39.25 -39.29 17.78
CA ASP A 2 39.69 -40.65 18.06
C ASP A 2 40.26 -40.75 19.48
N ARG A 3 40.19 -41.95 20.07
CA ARG A 3 40.55 -42.19 21.46
C ARG A 3 41.56 -43.33 21.51
N GLN A 4 42.69 -43.11 22.18
CA GLN A 4 43.64 -44.19 22.46
C GLN A 4 43.04 -45.14 23.50
N THR A 5 43.16 -46.44 23.26
CA THR A 5 42.79 -47.48 24.23
C THR A 5 44.03 -47.85 25.03
N ILE A 6 44.05 -47.45 26.31
CA ILE A 6 45.15 -47.75 27.24
C ILE A 6 44.63 -48.79 28.25
N TYR A 7 45.37 -49.89 28.42
CA TYR A 7 44.96 -51.01 29.25
C TYR A 7 45.51 -50.94 30.68
N ALA A 8 44.81 -51.55 31.64
CA ALA A 8 45.30 -51.68 33.01
C ALA A 8 46.61 -52.48 33.04
N GLY A 9 47.65 -51.91 33.64
CA GLY A 9 49.00 -52.51 33.68
C GLY A 9 49.87 -52.24 32.44
N GLN A 10 49.37 -51.52 31.44
CA GLN A 10 50.19 -51.02 30.33
C GLN A 10 51.16 -49.94 30.82
N ILE A 11 52.38 -49.92 30.28
CA ILE A 11 53.33 -48.81 30.45
C ILE A 11 52.82 -47.63 29.60
N PRO A 12 52.50 -46.45 30.18
CA PRO A 12 52.09 -45.29 29.41
C PRO A 12 53.23 -44.78 28.52
N LEU A 13 52.93 -44.41 27.27
CA LEU A 13 53.88 -43.77 26.36
C LEU A 13 53.58 -42.28 26.25
N GLU A 14 54.59 -41.46 26.02
CA GLU A 14 54.39 -40.03 25.74
C GLU A 14 53.56 -39.83 24.45
N THR A 15 53.67 -40.73 23.47
CA THR A 15 52.81 -40.70 22.27
C THR A 15 51.32 -40.83 22.59
N ASP A 16 50.91 -41.43 23.71
CA ASP A 16 49.50 -41.56 24.08
C ASP A 16 48.89 -40.18 24.41
N GLN A 17 49.67 -39.35 25.12
CA GLN A 17 49.30 -37.97 25.45
C GLN A 17 49.39 -37.05 24.24
N LEU A 18 50.46 -37.15 23.44
CA LEU A 18 50.65 -36.34 22.23
C LEU A 18 49.51 -36.58 21.21
N LYS A 19 49.14 -37.84 20.98
CA LYS A 19 48.00 -38.20 20.11
C LYS A 19 46.66 -37.73 20.68
N GLN A 20 46.47 -37.67 22.00
CA GLN A 20 45.25 -37.13 22.59
C GLN A 20 45.08 -35.64 22.26
N SER A 21 46.16 -34.85 22.38
CA SER A 21 46.18 -33.44 21.99
C SER A 21 45.97 -33.25 20.49
N GLN A 22 46.63 -34.07 19.66
CA GLN A 22 46.48 -34.05 18.21
C GLN A 22 45.04 -34.37 17.77
N ASN A 23 44.43 -35.41 18.35
CA ASN A 23 43.03 -35.79 18.07
C ASN A 23 42.02 -34.71 18.49
N ALA A 24 42.31 -33.94 19.54
CA ALA A 24 41.52 -32.78 19.93
C ALA A 24 41.68 -31.63 18.93
N MET A 25 42.90 -31.34 18.46
CA MET A 25 43.18 -30.36 17.41
C MET A 25 42.43 -30.71 16.11
N VAL A 26 42.47 -31.96 15.66
CA VAL A 26 41.70 -32.44 14.49
C VAL A 26 40.19 -32.26 14.70
N GLY A 27 39.68 -32.53 15.90
CA GLY A 27 38.27 -32.30 16.25
C GLY A 27 37.85 -30.84 16.11
N LEU A 28 38.63 -29.93 16.70
CA LEU A 28 38.38 -28.49 16.63
C LEU A 28 38.54 -27.96 15.20
N ALA A 29 39.57 -28.40 14.47
CA ALA A 29 39.81 -28.00 13.09
C ALA A 29 38.69 -28.43 12.13
N LYS A 30 38.08 -29.62 12.33
CA LYS A 30 36.92 -30.05 11.55
C LYS A 30 35.64 -29.31 11.94
N LEU A 31 35.46 -28.91 13.21
CA LEU A 31 34.36 -28.04 13.62
C LEU A 31 34.50 -26.63 13.02
N ALA A 32 35.69 -26.01 13.16
CA ALA A 32 36.00 -24.72 12.57
C ALA A 32 35.79 -24.75 11.05
N SER A 33 36.26 -25.80 10.36
CA SER A 33 36.09 -25.92 8.92
C SER A 33 34.64 -26.17 8.48
N ALA A 34 33.80 -26.79 9.32
CA ALA A 34 32.37 -26.93 9.04
C ALA A 34 31.58 -25.61 9.21
N VAL A 35 32.13 -24.62 9.93
CA VAL A 35 31.48 -23.32 10.19
C VAL A 35 32.07 -22.20 9.32
N LEU A 36 33.38 -22.21 9.08
CA LEU A 36 34.14 -21.17 8.37
C LEU A 36 34.51 -21.56 6.93
N GLY A 37 34.40 -22.85 6.56
CA GLY A 37 34.85 -23.38 5.28
C GLY A 37 36.29 -23.88 5.29
N SER A 38 36.98 -23.81 4.16
CA SER A 38 38.35 -24.33 3.99
C SER A 38 39.35 -23.32 3.44
N THR A 39 38.93 -22.07 3.24
CA THR A 39 39.80 -20.94 2.88
C THR A 39 40.43 -20.32 4.11
N THR A 40 41.62 -19.71 3.97
CA THR A 40 42.26 -18.97 5.06
C THR A 40 41.38 -17.79 5.50
N ILE A 41 41.10 -17.69 6.79
CA ILE A 41 40.21 -16.69 7.40
C ILE A 41 40.88 -16.13 8.67
N VAL A 42 40.68 -14.83 8.93
CA VAL A 42 41.23 -14.13 10.10
C VAL A 42 40.12 -13.49 10.96
N ASN A 43 40.39 -13.32 12.25
CA ASN A 43 39.49 -12.66 13.19
C ASN A 43 40.26 -11.74 14.15
N ALA A 44 39.64 -10.62 14.53
CA ALA A 44 40.27 -9.47 15.18
C ALA A 44 41.48 -8.91 14.40
N PHE A 45 42.71 -8.91 14.96
CA PHE A 45 43.91 -8.27 14.37
C PHE A 45 43.73 -6.81 13.92
N THR A 46 42.95 -6.01 14.64
CA THR A 46 42.83 -4.57 14.39
C THR A 46 44.22 -3.92 14.46
N VAL A 47 44.60 -3.19 13.42
CA VAL A 47 45.85 -2.41 13.41
C VAL A 47 45.56 -0.98 13.84
N THR A 48 46.26 -0.50 14.87
CA THR A 48 46.09 0.85 15.43
C THR A 48 47.43 1.60 15.54
N PRO A 49 47.40 2.94 15.57
CA PRO A 49 48.57 3.72 15.95
C PRO A 49 48.99 3.47 17.41
N THR A 50 50.27 3.66 17.69
CA THR A 50 50.76 3.82 19.06
C THR A 50 50.15 5.04 19.77
N VAL A 51 50.12 5.03 21.10
CA VAL A 51 49.67 6.15 21.94
C VAL A 51 50.71 6.40 23.04
N PRO A 52 51.46 7.53 23.03
CA PRO A 52 51.49 8.57 22.00
C PRO A 52 51.90 8.04 20.62
N ALA A 53 51.47 8.74 19.56
CA ALA A 53 51.75 8.34 18.18
C ALA A 53 53.25 8.37 17.89
N SER A 54 53.73 7.33 17.22
CA SER A 54 55.13 7.16 16.80
C SER A 54 55.19 6.44 15.45
N LEU A 55 56.38 6.11 14.96
CA LEU A 55 56.60 5.27 13.78
C LEU A 55 56.37 3.76 14.04
N ASN A 56 55.48 3.44 14.98
CA ASN A 56 55.08 2.06 15.30
C ASN A 56 53.56 1.93 15.28
N VAL A 57 53.09 0.79 14.77
CA VAL A 57 51.69 0.35 14.84
C VAL A 57 51.56 -0.83 15.79
N ILE A 58 50.37 -1.00 16.36
CA ILE A 58 50.02 -2.12 17.24
C ILE A 58 49.01 -2.98 16.50
N VAL A 59 49.29 -4.28 16.37
CA VAL A 59 48.32 -5.29 15.96
C VAL A 59 47.71 -5.87 17.23
N THR A 60 46.39 -5.77 17.39
CA THR A 60 45.70 -6.35 18.56
C THR A 60 45.76 -7.89 18.55
N PRO A 61 45.51 -8.54 19.70
CA PRO A 61 45.20 -9.97 19.75
C PRO A 61 44.16 -10.39 18.70
N GLY A 62 44.23 -11.65 18.29
CA GLY A 62 43.44 -12.21 17.19
C GLY A 62 43.87 -13.62 16.81
N GLU A 63 43.24 -14.14 15.77
CA GLU A 63 43.37 -15.54 15.36
C GLU A 63 43.25 -15.72 13.84
N ILE A 64 43.99 -16.69 13.31
CA ILE A 64 43.96 -17.13 11.91
C ILE A 64 43.55 -18.60 11.84
N TYR A 65 42.72 -18.94 10.87
CA TYR A 65 42.35 -20.29 10.50
C TYR A 65 42.92 -20.58 9.12
N GLN A 66 43.85 -21.53 9.00
CA GLN A 66 44.63 -21.79 7.78
C GLN A 66 44.73 -23.30 7.52
N LEU A 67 44.67 -23.73 6.25
CA LEU A 67 44.86 -25.14 5.89
C LEU A 67 46.34 -25.50 5.95
N GLU A 68 46.69 -26.34 6.92
CA GLU A 68 48.07 -26.74 7.20
C GLU A 68 48.18 -28.25 7.39
N ASN A 69 49.40 -28.79 7.22
CA ASN A 69 49.68 -30.19 7.55
C ASN A 69 49.48 -30.42 9.06
N LEU A 70 48.85 -31.54 9.44
CA LEU A 70 48.59 -31.91 10.83
C LEU A 70 49.86 -31.83 11.68
N GLU A 71 50.99 -32.34 11.18
CA GLU A 71 52.32 -32.03 11.70
C GLU A 71 53.28 -31.80 10.53
N ALA A 72 53.60 -30.54 10.22
CA ALA A 72 54.58 -30.21 9.18
C ALA A 72 56.02 -30.66 9.52
N SER A 73 56.31 -30.86 10.81
CA SER A 73 57.58 -31.37 11.32
C SER A 73 57.34 -32.32 12.50
N ALA A 74 58.29 -33.21 12.81
CA ALA A 74 58.13 -34.17 13.91
C ALA A 74 57.84 -33.48 15.24
N TRP A 75 56.88 -33.98 16.01
CA TRP A 75 56.53 -33.47 17.33
C TRP A 75 56.92 -34.48 18.41
N SER A 76 58.06 -34.24 19.06
CA SER A 76 58.70 -35.22 19.95
C SER A 76 58.91 -36.57 19.22
N SER A 77 58.21 -37.64 19.61
CA SER A 77 58.22 -38.97 18.99
C SER A 77 57.13 -39.19 17.94
N LEU A 78 56.26 -38.20 17.67
CA LEU A 78 55.34 -38.25 16.53
C LEU A 78 56.04 -37.81 15.24
N SER A 79 55.97 -38.64 14.20
CA SER A 79 56.41 -38.30 12.85
C SER A 79 55.60 -37.15 12.25
N PRO A 80 56.13 -36.44 11.22
CA PRO A 80 55.33 -35.52 10.42
C PRO A 80 54.11 -36.23 9.81
N ASP A 81 53.00 -35.53 9.71
CA ASP A 81 51.75 -35.99 9.09
C ASP A 81 51.23 -34.92 8.12
N THR A 82 51.14 -35.29 6.85
CA THR A 82 50.78 -34.39 5.74
C THR A 82 49.28 -34.21 5.51
N HIS A 83 48.40 -34.90 6.25
CA HIS A 83 46.96 -34.67 6.17
C HIS A 83 46.63 -33.21 6.50
N THR A 84 45.85 -32.54 5.64
CA THR A 84 45.53 -31.12 5.83
C THR A 84 44.32 -30.92 6.73
N ILE A 85 44.47 -30.01 7.70
CA ILE A 85 43.40 -29.56 8.59
C ILE A 85 43.42 -28.03 8.70
N LEU A 86 42.27 -27.43 9.01
CA LEU A 86 42.16 -25.99 9.23
C LEU A 86 42.69 -25.67 10.65
N LYS A 87 44.00 -25.48 10.79
CA LYS A 87 44.63 -25.16 12.08
C LYS A 87 44.29 -23.73 12.50
N GLN A 88 44.09 -23.54 13.81
CA GLN A 88 43.90 -22.24 14.43
C GLN A 88 45.23 -21.75 15.01
N GLY A 89 45.73 -20.62 14.51
CA GLY A 89 46.87 -19.89 15.06
C GLY A 89 46.38 -18.70 15.87
N VAL A 90 46.87 -18.52 17.09
CA VAL A 90 46.40 -17.44 17.99
C VAL A 90 47.53 -16.49 18.40
N ILE A 91 47.16 -15.22 18.65
CA ILE A 91 47.93 -14.24 19.43
C ILE A 91 47.02 -13.72 20.54
N LEU A 92 47.52 -13.75 21.78
CA LEU A 92 46.83 -13.26 22.97
C LEU A 92 47.33 -11.89 23.46
N ASP A 93 48.54 -11.49 23.06
CA ASP A 93 49.21 -10.25 23.47
C ASP A 93 49.44 -9.32 22.26
N PRO A 94 49.28 -7.99 22.37
CA PRO A 94 49.45 -7.08 21.22
C PRO A 94 50.88 -7.09 20.65
N VAL A 95 51.00 -7.18 19.32
CA VAL A 95 52.30 -7.14 18.62
C VAL A 95 52.57 -5.71 18.14
N THR A 96 53.71 -5.14 18.53
CA THR A 96 54.14 -3.81 18.04
C THR A 96 55.10 -3.95 16.87
N LEU A 97 54.79 -3.29 15.75
CA LEU A 97 55.58 -3.32 14.52
C LEU A 97 56.14 -1.92 14.21
N GLY A 98 57.46 -1.81 14.08
CA GLY A 98 58.13 -0.57 13.68
C GLY A 98 58.19 -0.40 12.17
N ILE A 99 58.02 0.83 11.70
CA ILE A 99 58.07 1.21 10.29
C ILE A 99 59.14 2.28 10.09
N THR A 100 60.04 2.08 9.13
CA THR A 100 61.03 3.07 8.71
C THR A 100 60.50 3.82 7.49
N PRO A 101 60.25 5.16 7.56
CA PRO A 101 59.84 5.94 6.40
C PRO A 101 60.82 5.87 5.23
N PRO A 102 60.35 6.04 3.97
CA PRO A 102 61.24 6.08 2.82
C PRO A 102 62.22 7.26 2.92
N THR A 103 63.45 7.10 2.44
CA THR A 103 64.53 8.08 2.58
C THR A 103 64.50 9.21 1.55
N THR A 104 63.87 9.00 0.40
CA THR A 104 63.80 9.99 -0.70
C THR A 104 62.75 11.07 -0.44
N VAL A 105 63.13 12.34 -0.56
CA VAL A 105 62.21 13.48 -0.38
C VAL A 105 61.08 13.45 -1.40
N GLY A 106 59.84 13.68 -0.93
CA GLY A 106 58.63 13.66 -1.77
C GLY A 106 58.10 12.26 -2.10
N TYR A 107 58.71 11.19 -1.58
CA TYR A 107 58.25 9.82 -1.79
C TYR A 107 57.39 9.31 -0.62
N SER A 108 56.51 8.36 -0.93
CA SER A 108 55.75 7.55 0.02
C SER A 108 55.99 6.07 -0.24
N GLN A 109 55.73 5.24 0.77
CA GLN A 109 55.90 3.80 0.73
C GLN A 109 54.71 3.13 1.44
N VAL A 110 54.21 2.04 0.87
CA VAL A 110 53.16 1.21 1.50
C VAL A 110 53.84 0.05 2.20
N PHE A 111 53.45 -0.19 3.45
CA PHE A 111 53.85 -1.36 4.22
C PHE A 111 52.63 -2.27 4.36
N LEU A 112 52.76 -3.53 3.98
CA LEU A 112 51.75 -4.55 4.21
C LEU A 112 52.00 -5.20 5.57
N ILE A 113 50.97 -5.28 6.40
CA ILE A 113 50.93 -6.12 7.59
C ILE A 113 50.22 -7.40 7.19
N GLU A 114 50.85 -8.54 7.47
CA GLU A 114 50.38 -9.85 7.04
C GLU A 114 50.57 -10.89 8.15
N VAL A 115 49.72 -11.92 8.11
CA VAL A 115 49.65 -12.98 9.11
C VAL A 115 49.61 -14.37 8.48
N GLN A 116 50.25 -15.35 9.12
CA GLN A 116 50.17 -16.77 8.75
C GLN A 116 49.96 -17.64 9.99
N TYR A 117 49.50 -18.88 9.79
CA TYR A 117 49.68 -19.91 10.81
C TYR A 117 51.16 -20.31 10.95
N GLN A 118 51.62 -20.63 12.15
CA GLN A 118 52.91 -21.27 12.37
C GLN A 118 52.90 -22.23 13.57
N ASP A 119 53.41 -23.45 13.39
CA ASP A 119 53.81 -24.32 14.50
C ASP A 119 55.14 -23.80 15.08
N LEU A 120 55.14 -23.43 16.36
CA LEU A 120 56.32 -22.89 17.06
C LEU A 120 56.61 -23.70 18.33
N ASP A 121 57.73 -24.41 18.35
CA ASP A 121 58.22 -25.13 19.52
C ASP A 121 58.91 -24.18 20.51
N THR A 122 58.49 -24.21 21.77
CA THR A 122 58.88 -23.27 22.82
C THR A 122 59.10 -23.96 24.18
N GLY A 123 59.56 -23.21 25.17
CA GLY A 123 59.77 -23.72 26.54
C GLY A 123 60.99 -24.65 26.64
N SER A 124 62.09 -24.30 25.97
CA SER A 124 63.34 -25.06 26.00
C SER A 124 63.88 -25.17 27.43
N THR A 125 63.97 -26.39 27.96
CA THR A 125 64.46 -26.66 29.31
C THR A 125 65.13 -28.05 29.40
N VAL A 126 66.00 -28.25 30.39
CA VAL A 126 66.64 -29.55 30.63
C VAL A 126 65.67 -30.41 31.46
N LEU A 127 65.10 -31.43 30.83
CA LEU A 127 64.09 -32.30 31.44
C LEU A 127 64.72 -33.47 32.22
N PRO A 128 64.12 -33.90 33.36
CA PRO A 128 64.52 -35.13 34.03
C PRO A 128 64.01 -36.36 33.26
N TYR A 129 64.91 -37.29 32.94
CA TYR A 129 64.62 -38.55 32.26
C TYR A 129 64.79 -39.76 33.19
N PHE A 130 64.00 -40.82 32.98
CA PHE A 130 64.12 -42.04 33.78
C PHE A 130 65.47 -42.74 33.57
N ASN A 131 66.15 -43.05 34.66
CA ASN A 131 67.43 -43.74 34.68
C ASN A 131 67.23 -45.19 35.13
N ALA A 132 67.23 -46.12 34.18
CA ALA A 132 67.04 -47.55 34.46
C ALA A 132 68.18 -48.17 35.30
N ASN A 133 69.38 -47.58 35.30
CA ASN A 133 70.53 -48.08 36.05
C ASN A 133 70.54 -47.60 37.51
N VAL A 134 70.08 -46.38 37.77
CA VAL A 134 69.96 -45.79 39.11
C VAL A 134 68.63 -45.03 39.23
N PRO A 135 67.49 -45.71 39.50
CA PRO A 135 66.16 -45.11 39.48
C PRO A 135 65.94 -43.94 40.48
N THR A 136 66.81 -43.79 41.48
CA THR A 136 66.80 -42.68 42.44
C THR A 136 67.48 -41.40 41.93
N VAL A 137 68.18 -41.45 40.79
CA VAL A 137 68.91 -40.31 40.20
C VAL A 137 68.52 -40.19 38.72
N PRO A 138 67.54 -39.33 38.37
CA PRO A 138 67.14 -39.15 36.98
C PRO A 138 68.28 -38.58 36.13
N PHE A 139 68.24 -38.87 34.83
CA PHE A 139 69.15 -38.27 33.86
C PHE A 139 68.76 -36.81 33.59
N SER A 140 69.75 -35.93 33.43
CA SER A 140 69.56 -34.55 33.00
C SER A 140 69.57 -34.47 31.47
N GLY A 141 68.40 -34.31 30.87
CA GLY A 141 68.20 -34.34 29.42
C GLY A 141 68.37 -35.75 28.80
N PRO A 142 68.18 -35.88 27.47
CA PRO A 142 68.28 -37.16 26.77
C PRO A 142 69.65 -37.81 26.98
N GLY A 143 69.66 -39.08 27.36
CA GLY A 143 70.91 -39.83 27.60
C GLY A 143 71.84 -39.23 28.65
N ASN A 144 71.32 -38.39 29.56
CA ASN A 144 72.09 -37.60 30.53
C ASN A 144 73.04 -36.54 29.91
N ALA A 145 72.77 -36.11 28.66
CA ALA A 145 73.64 -35.20 27.91
C ALA A 145 73.50 -33.70 28.31
N GLY A 146 72.68 -33.36 29.31
CA GLY A 146 72.44 -31.98 29.76
C GLY A 146 71.75 -31.08 28.73
N SER A 147 71.34 -31.63 27.58
CA SER A 147 70.73 -30.87 26.49
C SER A 147 69.27 -30.52 26.80
N ALA A 148 68.91 -29.25 26.55
CA ALA A 148 67.55 -28.76 26.70
C ALA A 148 66.67 -29.15 25.50
N GLN A 149 65.36 -29.31 25.75
CA GLN A 149 64.35 -29.60 24.73
C GLN A 149 63.14 -28.69 24.92
N ASN A 150 62.49 -28.35 23.82
CA ASN A 150 61.21 -27.63 23.84
C ASN A 150 60.11 -28.52 24.47
N THR A 151 59.23 -27.90 25.25
CA THR A 151 58.17 -28.57 26.02
C THR A 151 56.76 -28.26 25.51
N VAL A 152 56.60 -27.23 24.66
CA VAL A 152 55.30 -26.79 24.16
C VAL A 152 55.39 -26.45 22.67
N ARG A 153 54.69 -27.21 21.82
CA ARG A 153 54.35 -26.79 20.45
C ARG A 153 53.14 -25.87 20.51
N LYS A 154 53.27 -24.66 19.95
CA LYS A 154 52.19 -23.67 19.87
C LYS A 154 51.75 -23.51 18.42
N GLY A 155 50.44 -23.55 18.18
CA GLY A 155 49.86 -22.94 16.98
C GLY A 155 49.74 -21.44 17.19
N VAL A 156 50.69 -20.66 16.67
CA VAL A 156 50.64 -19.20 16.74
C VAL A 156 50.09 -18.63 15.44
N ALA A 157 49.44 -17.47 15.53
CA ALA A 157 49.45 -16.57 14.38
C ALA A 157 50.83 -15.89 14.38
N SER A 158 51.57 -16.01 13.29
CA SER A 158 52.78 -15.23 13.07
C SER A 158 52.37 -13.91 12.42
N VAL A 159 52.96 -12.79 12.83
CA VAL A 159 52.70 -11.44 12.29
C VAL A 159 54.02 -10.88 11.77
N GLN A 160 54.04 -10.40 10.52
CA GLN A 160 55.18 -9.66 9.98
C GLN A 160 54.75 -8.38 9.27
N ILE A 161 55.74 -7.58 8.87
CA ILE A 161 55.55 -6.38 8.07
C ILE A 161 56.47 -6.37 6.85
N LYS A 162 55.88 -6.16 5.68
CA LYS A 162 56.52 -6.23 4.38
C LYS A 162 56.50 -4.86 3.72
N ALA A 163 57.69 -4.30 3.48
CA ALA A 163 57.83 -3.01 2.83
C ALA A 163 57.64 -3.13 1.31
N GLY A 164 56.74 -2.30 0.74
CA GLY A 164 56.60 -2.13 -0.70
C GLY A 164 57.70 -1.27 -1.31
N LEU A 165 57.60 -0.98 -2.60
CA LEU A 165 58.52 -0.04 -3.25
C LEU A 165 58.16 1.40 -2.88
N ALA A 166 59.17 2.20 -2.52
CA ALA A 166 59.01 3.64 -2.33
C ALA A 166 58.90 4.34 -3.70
N ALA A 167 57.89 5.19 -3.87
CA ALA A 167 57.60 5.91 -5.10
C ALA A 167 57.16 7.36 -4.78
N PRO A 168 57.11 8.29 -5.77
CA PRO A 168 56.55 9.62 -5.57
C PRO A 168 55.17 9.56 -4.87
N SER A 169 54.94 10.45 -3.90
CA SER A 169 53.70 10.44 -3.10
C SER A 169 52.46 10.59 -3.98
N GLY A 170 51.60 9.58 -3.96
CA GLY A 170 50.43 9.43 -4.83
C GLY A 170 50.56 8.31 -5.87
N THR A 171 51.76 7.77 -6.11
CA THR A 171 51.99 6.67 -7.07
C THR A 171 52.58 5.40 -6.44
N GLN A 172 52.63 5.32 -5.11
CA GLN A 172 53.10 4.13 -4.39
C GLN A 172 52.09 2.97 -4.48
N THR A 173 52.60 1.75 -4.69
CA THR A 173 51.79 0.52 -4.77
C THR A 173 51.94 -0.33 -3.51
N ALA A 174 50.87 -1.05 -3.16
CA ALA A 174 50.94 -2.07 -2.11
C ALA A 174 51.78 -3.26 -2.59
N PRO A 175 52.67 -3.83 -1.75
CA PRO A 175 53.28 -5.12 -2.05
C PRO A 175 52.23 -6.24 -1.97
N THR A 176 52.44 -7.33 -2.70
CA THR A 176 51.68 -8.57 -2.50
C THR A 176 52.11 -9.24 -1.20
N ALA A 177 51.24 -10.09 -0.63
CA ALA A 177 51.62 -10.94 0.50
C ALA A 177 52.78 -11.90 0.15
N ASP A 178 53.48 -12.40 1.17
CA ASP A 178 54.42 -13.51 1.03
C ASP A 178 53.70 -14.86 0.86
N ALA A 179 54.41 -15.86 0.32
CA ALA A 179 53.83 -17.19 0.11
C ALA A 179 53.52 -17.86 1.46
N GLY A 180 52.24 -18.22 1.68
CA GLY A 180 51.74 -18.73 2.97
C GLY A 180 51.16 -17.66 3.90
N TRP A 181 51.34 -16.36 3.58
CA TRP A 181 50.87 -15.24 4.38
C TRP A 181 49.60 -14.61 3.82
N THR A 182 48.80 -14.05 4.72
CA THR A 182 47.53 -13.35 4.44
C THR A 182 47.68 -11.88 4.78
N GLY A 183 47.63 -11.01 3.77
CA GLY A 183 47.67 -9.57 3.95
C GLY A 183 46.38 -9.04 4.61
N ILE A 184 46.51 -8.27 5.69
CA ILE A 184 45.36 -7.79 6.49
C ILE A 184 45.20 -6.26 6.48
N TYR A 185 46.31 -5.52 6.55
CA TYR A 185 46.29 -4.04 6.59
C TYR A 185 47.45 -3.44 5.80
N LEU A 186 47.21 -2.28 5.21
CA LEU A 186 48.20 -1.43 4.57
C LEU A 186 48.47 -0.21 5.46
N VAL A 187 49.73 0.19 5.56
CA VAL A 187 50.15 1.44 6.21
C VAL A 187 50.94 2.28 5.21
N THR A 188 50.40 3.44 4.85
CA THR A 188 51.07 4.37 3.91
C THR A 188 51.83 5.44 4.68
N VAL A 189 53.16 5.49 4.50
CA VAL A 189 54.04 6.43 5.20
C VAL A 189 54.87 7.23 4.21
N ALA A 190 54.87 8.56 4.38
CA ALA A 190 55.65 9.51 3.58
C ALA A 190 57.05 9.74 4.17
N ASN A 191 58.00 10.14 3.33
CA ASN A 191 59.30 10.64 3.77
C ASN A 191 59.14 11.78 4.79
N GLY A 192 59.99 11.79 5.83
CA GLY A 192 59.96 12.80 6.88
C GLY A 192 58.84 12.65 7.91
N ALA A 193 57.94 11.65 7.76
CA ALA A 193 56.96 11.34 8.79
C ALA A 193 57.66 10.92 10.11
N THR A 194 57.14 11.41 11.24
CA THR A 194 57.62 11.07 12.60
C THR A 194 56.59 10.30 13.42
N THR A 195 55.36 10.18 12.91
CA THR A 195 54.23 9.50 13.53
C THR A 195 53.38 8.79 12.48
N ILE A 196 52.63 7.80 12.92
CA ILE A 196 51.58 7.13 12.15
C ILE A 196 50.24 7.46 12.81
N THR A 197 49.22 7.71 12.00
CA THR A 197 47.85 8.03 12.44
C THR A 197 46.86 7.03 11.87
N SER A 198 45.60 7.07 12.32
CA SER A 198 44.54 6.23 11.74
C SER A 198 44.36 6.48 10.23
N GLY A 199 44.55 7.71 9.75
CA GLY A 199 44.50 8.05 8.33
C GLY A 199 45.63 7.47 7.47
N ASN A 200 46.68 6.90 8.09
CA ASN A 200 47.73 6.16 7.39
C ASN A 200 47.41 4.68 7.22
N ILE A 201 46.43 4.14 7.96
CA ILE A 201 46.15 2.71 8.11
C ILE A 201 44.84 2.38 7.40
N THR A 202 44.87 1.44 6.46
CA THR A 202 43.67 0.97 5.74
C THR A 202 43.63 -0.56 5.70
N PRO A 203 42.47 -1.21 5.84
CA PRO A 203 42.37 -2.65 5.60
C PRO A 203 42.77 -3.01 4.16
N VAL A 204 43.36 -4.20 3.97
CA VAL A 204 43.57 -4.75 2.63
C VAL A 204 42.22 -5.06 2.00
N SER A 205 41.99 -4.58 0.77
CA SER A 205 40.77 -4.89 0.02
C SER A 205 40.67 -6.39 -0.23
N GLY A 206 39.58 -7.01 0.25
CA GLY A 206 39.39 -8.47 0.18
C GLY A 206 40.14 -9.28 1.23
N ALA A 207 40.70 -8.66 2.29
CA ALA A 207 41.24 -9.39 3.43
C ALA A 207 40.15 -10.31 4.05
N PRO A 208 40.44 -11.59 4.34
CA PRO A 208 39.43 -12.59 4.69
C PRO A 208 39.04 -12.53 6.19
N PHE A 209 38.66 -11.35 6.66
CA PHE A 209 38.11 -11.17 8.00
C PHE A 209 36.74 -11.83 8.13
N ILE A 210 36.45 -12.47 9.26
CA ILE A 210 35.08 -12.87 9.63
C ILE A 210 34.21 -11.61 9.67
N PRO A 211 33.23 -11.42 8.75
CA PRO A 211 32.55 -10.13 8.62
C PRO A 211 31.40 -9.95 9.63
N VAL A 212 30.85 -11.07 10.13
CA VAL A 212 29.72 -11.13 11.04
C VAL A 212 29.86 -12.37 11.92
N THR A 213 29.70 -12.24 13.24
CA THR A 213 29.76 -13.38 14.19
C THR A 213 28.35 -13.91 14.52
N LEU A 214 28.24 -15.13 15.06
CA LEU A 214 26.95 -15.81 15.26
C LEU A 214 25.88 -15.03 16.06
N PRO A 215 26.20 -14.17 17.07
CA PRO A 215 25.19 -13.31 17.70
C PRO A 215 24.63 -12.22 16.77
N GLN A 216 25.44 -11.77 15.81
CA GLN A 216 25.10 -10.71 14.86
C GLN A 216 24.42 -11.25 13.59
N VAL A 217 24.63 -12.54 13.25
CA VAL A 217 24.03 -13.19 12.06
C VAL A 217 22.50 -13.08 12.04
N PRO A 218 21.74 -13.51 13.08
CA PRO A 218 20.28 -13.38 13.09
C PRO A 218 19.81 -11.92 12.98
N ALA A 219 20.49 -11.00 13.66
CA ALA A 219 20.14 -9.58 13.63
C ALA A 219 20.35 -8.96 12.24
N GLY A 220 21.46 -9.27 11.57
CA GLY A 220 21.77 -8.80 10.21
C GLY A 220 20.79 -9.32 9.15
N VAL A 221 20.35 -10.58 9.29
CA VAL A 221 19.29 -11.18 8.46
C VAL A 221 17.94 -10.51 8.74
N GLN A 222 17.51 -10.41 10.00
CA GLN A 222 16.21 -9.83 10.38
C GLN A 222 16.06 -8.35 10.02
N SER A 223 17.17 -7.60 9.97
CA SER A 223 17.19 -6.18 9.59
C SER A 223 17.54 -5.95 8.11
N GLY A 224 17.69 -7.01 7.31
CA GLY A 224 17.98 -6.93 5.87
C GLY A 224 19.37 -6.37 5.51
N GLN A 225 20.24 -6.14 6.50
CA GLN A 225 21.56 -5.49 6.32
C GLN A 225 22.45 -6.20 5.29
N TRP A 226 22.31 -7.52 5.15
CA TRP A 226 23.11 -8.33 4.24
C TRP A 226 22.76 -8.14 2.76
N LEU A 227 21.56 -7.61 2.47
CA LEU A 227 21.10 -7.33 1.11
C LEU A 227 21.01 -5.82 0.83
N TYR A 228 21.03 -4.98 1.89
CA TYR A 228 20.83 -3.54 1.76
C TYR A 228 22.13 -2.77 1.52
N GLY A 229 22.13 -1.94 0.47
CA GLY A 229 23.22 -1.02 0.15
C GLY A 229 22.72 0.41 -0.02
N THR A 230 23.62 1.38 0.09
CA THR A 230 23.37 2.75 -0.38
C THR A 230 24.26 3.01 -1.59
N ASP A 231 23.67 3.56 -2.64
CA ASP A 231 24.37 3.98 -3.84
C ASP A 231 25.30 5.17 -3.55
N THR A 232 26.54 5.06 -3.99
CA THR A 232 27.59 6.09 -3.93
C THR A 232 28.10 6.44 -5.33
N GLY A 233 27.43 5.93 -6.36
CA GLY A 233 27.78 6.12 -7.77
C GLY A 233 27.29 7.43 -8.39
N GLY A 234 27.52 7.55 -9.69
CA GLY A 234 27.07 8.67 -10.50
C GLY A 234 25.69 8.43 -11.14
N VAL A 235 25.15 9.46 -11.78
CA VAL A 235 23.95 9.33 -12.63
C VAL A 235 24.18 8.21 -13.66
N ASN A 236 23.25 7.26 -13.73
CA ASN A 236 23.30 6.05 -14.58
C ASN A 236 24.48 5.08 -14.31
N ALA A 237 25.28 5.29 -13.27
CA ALA A 237 26.45 4.47 -12.94
C ALA A 237 26.47 4.19 -11.43
N MET A 238 25.55 3.34 -10.98
CA MET A 238 25.33 3.03 -9.56
C MET A 238 26.47 2.19 -8.99
N VAL A 239 26.86 2.47 -7.75
CA VAL A 239 27.92 1.73 -7.04
C VAL A 239 27.47 1.52 -5.59
N ALA A 240 27.42 0.29 -5.11
CA ALA A 240 27.08 0.01 -3.71
C ALA A 240 27.85 -1.21 -3.18
N ASN A 241 27.94 -1.30 -1.86
CA ASN A 241 28.56 -2.42 -1.16
C ASN A 241 27.54 -3.01 -0.17
N VAL A 242 27.43 -4.33 -0.12
CA VAL A 242 26.75 -5.06 0.97
C VAL A 242 27.78 -5.85 1.80
N THR A 243 27.40 -6.24 3.02
CA THR A 243 28.23 -7.01 3.96
C THR A 243 27.40 -8.12 4.61
N PRO A 244 27.79 -9.41 4.56
CA PRO A 244 29.01 -9.97 3.99
C PRO A 244 29.22 -9.68 2.49
N VAL A 245 30.48 -9.55 2.09
CA VAL A 245 30.85 -9.24 0.70
C VAL A 245 30.66 -10.50 -0.17
N PRO A 246 29.85 -10.46 -1.24
CA PRO A 246 29.73 -11.56 -2.19
C PRO A 246 31.03 -11.73 -2.99
N THR A 247 31.44 -12.97 -3.26
CA THR A 247 32.67 -13.26 -4.04
C THR A 247 32.40 -13.30 -5.55
N THR A 248 31.17 -13.60 -5.96
CA THR A 248 30.68 -13.59 -7.34
C THR A 248 29.19 -13.25 -7.36
N LEU A 249 28.65 -12.88 -8.54
CA LEU A 249 27.21 -12.72 -8.74
C LEU A 249 26.61 -14.06 -9.21
N THR A 250 25.57 -14.54 -8.51
CA THR A 250 24.91 -15.83 -8.79
C THR A 250 23.44 -15.62 -9.22
N PRO A 251 22.91 -16.38 -10.20
CA PRO A 251 21.53 -16.18 -10.67
C PRO A 251 20.51 -16.31 -9.54
N GLY A 252 19.57 -15.36 -9.46
CA GLY A 252 18.60 -15.25 -8.36
C GLY A 252 19.09 -14.49 -7.13
N MET A 253 20.30 -13.93 -7.15
CA MET A 253 20.81 -13.06 -6.08
C MET A 253 20.11 -11.69 -6.09
N THR A 254 19.47 -11.33 -4.98
CA THR A 254 18.77 -10.04 -4.80
C THR A 254 19.57 -9.08 -3.91
N VAL A 255 19.56 -7.78 -4.24
CA VAL A 255 20.00 -6.69 -3.35
C VAL A 255 19.02 -5.52 -3.35
N HIS A 256 18.96 -4.78 -2.24
CA HIS A 256 18.08 -3.62 -2.03
C HIS A 256 18.93 -2.36 -1.93
N ILE A 257 19.05 -1.60 -3.02
CA ILE A 257 19.95 -0.45 -3.11
C ILE A 257 19.16 0.85 -2.99
N ARG A 258 19.48 1.69 -2.00
CA ARG A 258 18.96 3.06 -1.94
C ARG A 258 19.71 3.94 -2.94
N ALA A 259 19.09 4.26 -4.06
CA ALA A 259 19.65 5.05 -5.16
C ALA A 259 19.97 6.49 -4.70
N ALA A 260 21.12 7.02 -5.11
CA ALA A 260 21.51 8.40 -4.82
C ALA A 260 20.96 9.39 -5.87
N ASN A 261 20.81 8.92 -7.12
CA ASN A 261 20.46 9.73 -8.29
C ASN A 261 19.19 9.17 -8.95
N SER A 262 18.37 10.05 -9.56
CA SER A 262 17.39 9.60 -10.56
C SER A 262 18.11 9.25 -11.86
N ASN A 263 17.69 8.19 -12.55
CA ASN A 263 18.33 7.81 -13.82
C ASN A 263 17.77 8.63 -15.00
N THR A 264 18.61 8.89 -16.00
CA THR A 264 18.28 9.63 -17.23
C THR A 264 18.31 8.76 -18.48
N GLY A 265 18.59 7.47 -18.33
CA GLY A 265 18.65 6.49 -19.42
C GLY A 265 19.08 5.11 -18.91
N ALA A 266 19.74 4.34 -19.77
CA ALA A 266 20.26 3.03 -19.40
C ALA A 266 21.31 3.16 -18.27
N THR A 267 21.14 2.34 -17.22
CA THR A 267 21.96 2.37 -15.99
C THR A 267 22.86 1.14 -15.93
N THR A 268 24.07 1.28 -15.37
CA THR A 268 24.88 0.15 -14.89
C THR A 268 24.93 0.14 -13.36
N PHE A 269 25.18 -1.03 -12.78
CA PHE A 269 25.38 -1.22 -11.35
C PHE A 269 26.64 -2.07 -11.09
N ASN A 270 27.50 -1.59 -10.19
CA ASN A 270 28.67 -2.31 -9.71
C ASN A 270 28.52 -2.61 -8.20
N LEU A 271 28.25 -3.88 -7.89
CA LEU A 271 28.13 -4.36 -6.51
C LEU A 271 29.51 -4.80 -5.99
N ASN A 272 29.94 -4.24 -4.86
CA ASN A 272 31.17 -4.63 -4.14
C ASN A 272 32.46 -4.62 -4.99
N GLY A 273 32.47 -3.93 -6.14
CA GLY A 273 33.61 -3.91 -7.07
C GLY A 273 33.70 -5.13 -8.00
N LEU A 274 32.72 -6.04 -7.99
CA LEU A 274 32.72 -7.28 -8.79
C LEU A 274 32.62 -7.04 -10.30
N GLY A 275 32.22 -5.83 -10.72
CA GLY A 275 32.11 -5.43 -12.12
C GLY A 275 30.84 -4.61 -12.36
N ALA A 276 30.92 -3.62 -13.25
CA ALA A 276 29.75 -2.84 -13.67
C ALA A 276 28.96 -3.62 -14.73
N SER A 277 27.76 -4.06 -14.37
CA SER A 277 26.84 -4.77 -15.27
C SER A 277 25.61 -3.92 -15.57
N ALA A 278 24.93 -4.19 -16.69
CA ALA A 278 23.74 -3.43 -17.07
C ALA A 278 22.57 -3.68 -16.10
N VAL A 279 21.73 -2.66 -15.92
CA VAL A 279 20.42 -2.77 -15.26
C VAL A 279 19.33 -2.72 -16.33
N HIS A 280 18.40 -3.66 -16.24
CA HIS A 280 17.28 -3.86 -17.16
C HIS A 280 15.97 -3.96 -16.38
N ARG A 281 14.86 -3.62 -17.02
CA ARG A 281 13.51 -3.88 -16.52
C ARG A 281 13.23 -5.39 -16.55
N ALA A 282 12.24 -5.85 -15.78
CA ALA A 282 11.79 -7.25 -15.76
C ALA A 282 11.32 -7.84 -17.12
N ASN A 283 11.25 -7.04 -18.20
CA ASN A 283 11.01 -7.51 -19.57
C ASN A 283 12.28 -7.57 -20.45
N GLY A 284 13.48 -7.41 -19.86
CA GLY A 284 14.77 -7.41 -20.55
C GLY A 284 15.13 -6.11 -21.27
N ALA A 285 14.28 -5.08 -21.24
CA ALA A 285 14.60 -3.77 -21.82
C ALA A 285 15.55 -2.96 -20.91
N ALA A 286 16.46 -2.20 -21.50
CA ALA A 286 17.27 -1.24 -20.76
C ALA A 286 16.42 -0.17 -20.05
N LEU A 287 16.90 0.35 -18.93
CA LEU A 287 16.18 1.40 -18.20
C LEU A 287 16.00 2.67 -19.05
N SER A 288 14.85 3.31 -18.86
CA SER A 288 14.51 4.63 -19.39
C SER A 288 14.58 5.68 -18.28
N ALA A 289 14.66 6.96 -18.65
CA ALA A 289 14.67 8.05 -17.67
C ALA A 289 13.48 7.98 -16.69
N GLY A 290 13.75 8.12 -15.39
CA GLY A 290 12.74 8.10 -14.33
C GLY A 290 12.29 6.72 -13.84
N ASP A 291 12.87 5.61 -14.35
CA ASP A 291 12.62 4.26 -13.81
C ASP A 291 13.12 4.10 -12.37
N ILE A 292 14.24 4.78 -12.06
CA ILE A 292 14.84 4.90 -10.74
C ILE A 292 14.81 6.38 -10.34
N ASN A 293 14.37 6.66 -9.12
CA ASN A 293 14.40 8.01 -8.54
C ASN A 293 15.35 8.14 -7.36
N ALA A 294 15.97 9.31 -7.19
CA ALA A 294 16.84 9.60 -6.05
C ALA A 294 16.11 9.34 -4.71
N GLY A 295 16.75 8.59 -3.82
CA GLY A 295 16.22 8.17 -2.52
C GLY A 295 15.31 6.93 -2.54
N MET A 296 14.95 6.41 -3.72
CA MET A 296 14.21 5.15 -3.88
C MET A 296 15.07 3.96 -3.45
N VAL A 297 14.48 2.96 -2.81
CA VAL A 297 15.11 1.64 -2.62
C VAL A 297 14.71 0.75 -3.80
N VAL A 298 15.68 0.41 -4.64
CA VAL A 298 15.49 -0.49 -5.79
C VAL A 298 15.92 -1.91 -5.43
N GLU A 299 15.06 -2.87 -5.73
CA GLU A 299 15.31 -4.30 -5.66
C GLU A 299 15.89 -4.75 -7.00
N LEU A 300 17.14 -5.20 -6.98
CA LEU A 300 17.89 -5.66 -8.15
C LEU A 300 18.17 -7.15 -8.00
N ILE A 301 17.77 -7.94 -9.00
CA ILE A 301 17.93 -9.40 -9.04
C ILE A 301 18.90 -9.74 -10.17
N TRP A 302 19.97 -10.48 -9.89
CA TRP A 302 20.91 -10.93 -10.93
C TRP A 302 20.33 -12.10 -11.73
N ASP A 303 20.22 -11.97 -13.06
CA ASP A 303 19.67 -13.01 -13.93
C ASP A 303 20.73 -14.00 -14.47
N GLY A 304 22.01 -13.71 -14.25
CA GLY A 304 23.15 -14.44 -14.80
C GLY A 304 24.00 -13.63 -15.78
N SER A 305 23.47 -12.54 -16.34
CA SER A 305 24.14 -11.65 -17.29
C SER A 305 23.89 -10.16 -17.01
N SER A 306 22.80 -9.81 -16.34
CA SER A 306 22.43 -8.43 -15.98
C SER A 306 21.59 -8.37 -14.71
N TRP A 307 21.44 -7.16 -14.17
CA TRP A 307 20.56 -6.88 -13.04
C TRP A 307 19.15 -6.55 -13.56
N GLN A 308 18.14 -7.27 -13.09
CA GLN A 308 16.74 -6.94 -13.35
C GLN A 308 16.16 -6.15 -12.17
N ILE A 309 15.60 -4.97 -12.44
CA ILE A 309 14.88 -4.20 -11.42
C ILE A 309 13.47 -4.77 -11.24
N ALA A 310 13.15 -5.22 -10.02
CA ALA A 310 11.85 -5.78 -9.68
C ALA A 310 10.79 -4.68 -9.45
N ASN A 311 11.17 -3.62 -8.73
CA ASN A 311 10.32 -2.45 -8.46
C ASN A 311 10.84 -1.21 -9.22
N TYR A 312 10.36 -0.97 -10.44
CA TYR A 312 10.57 0.30 -11.15
C TYR A 312 9.27 1.10 -11.21
N PHE A 313 9.34 2.43 -11.21
CA PHE A 313 8.16 3.28 -10.99
C PHE A 313 7.17 3.39 -12.17
N GLY A 314 7.40 2.67 -13.28
CA GLY A 314 6.42 2.54 -14.36
C GLY A 314 6.21 3.79 -15.22
N PHE A 315 7.29 4.51 -15.56
CA PHE A 315 7.35 5.73 -16.37
C PHE A 315 6.77 7.03 -15.75
N THR A 316 7.55 8.11 -15.88
CA THR A 316 7.05 9.50 -15.99
C THR A 316 7.33 10.05 -17.40
N SER A 317 6.88 9.33 -18.43
CA SER A 317 7.04 9.71 -19.85
C SER A 317 5.68 9.82 -20.53
N SER A 318 5.47 10.89 -21.31
CA SER A 318 4.16 11.35 -21.78
C SER A 318 3.51 10.52 -22.90
N THR A 319 4.01 9.31 -23.18
CA THR A 319 3.70 8.61 -24.45
C THR A 319 3.68 7.08 -24.32
N VAL A 320 2.79 6.54 -23.48
CA VAL A 320 2.35 5.13 -23.59
C VAL A 320 0.82 5.07 -23.50
N ASN A 321 0.22 4.18 -24.30
CA ASN A 321 -1.22 3.93 -24.30
C ASN A 321 -1.69 3.48 -22.92
N ASN A 322 -2.29 4.39 -22.15
CA ASN A 322 -3.10 4.01 -21.02
C ASN A 322 -4.34 3.27 -21.56
N ASN A 323 -4.72 2.12 -20.99
CA ASN A 323 -5.95 1.43 -21.41
C ASN A 323 -7.19 2.10 -20.78
N THR A 324 -7.22 3.43 -20.83
CA THR A 324 -8.37 4.25 -20.51
C THR A 324 -9.35 4.09 -21.64
N TYR A 325 -10.40 3.30 -21.40
CA TYR A 325 -11.65 3.49 -22.14
C TYR A 325 -12.22 4.85 -21.76
N THR A 326 -11.76 5.91 -22.45
CA THR A 326 -12.60 7.09 -22.63
C THR A 326 -13.80 6.63 -23.44
N LEU A 327 -14.84 6.19 -22.74
CA LEU A 327 -16.15 5.89 -23.31
C LEU A 327 -16.81 7.23 -23.67
N SER A 328 -16.20 7.94 -24.62
CA SER A 328 -16.65 9.23 -25.11
C SER A 328 -17.95 9.01 -25.84
N ILE A 329 -19.07 9.25 -25.15
CA ILE A 329 -20.41 9.30 -25.74
C ILE A 329 -20.32 10.21 -26.97
N PRO A 330 -20.54 9.69 -28.19
CA PRO A 330 -20.42 10.48 -29.41
C PRO A 330 -21.29 11.74 -29.32
N TYR A 331 -20.73 12.88 -29.68
CA TYR A 331 -21.43 14.16 -29.66
C TYR A 331 -21.59 14.74 -31.07
N ALA A 332 -22.76 15.32 -31.33
CA ALA A 332 -23.03 16.12 -32.50
C ALA A 332 -24.01 17.26 -32.17
N ALA A 333 -23.92 18.36 -32.93
CA ALA A 333 -25.07 19.25 -33.08
C ALA A 333 -26.04 18.65 -34.10
N ASP A 334 -27.33 18.76 -33.82
CA ASP A 334 -28.38 18.58 -34.80
C ASP A 334 -28.24 19.65 -35.90
N SER A 335 -28.28 19.19 -37.13
CA SER A 335 -28.17 19.98 -38.37
C SER A 335 -29.51 20.09 -39.10
N SER A 336 -30.60 19.62 -38.51
CA SER A 336 -31.94 19.71 -39.06
C SER A 336 -32.41 21.17 -39.18
N GLY A 337 -33.07 21.49 -40.30
CA GLY A 337 -33.77 22.76 -40.50
C GLY A 337 -35.26 22.71 -40.17
N VAL A 338 -35.74 21.60 -39.58
CA VAL A 338 -37.16 21.31 -39.35
C VAL A 338 -37.35 20.49 -38.07
N ALA A 339 -38.50 20.67 -37.41
CA ALA A 339 -38.89 19.86 -36.27
C ALA A 339 -39.10 18.37 -36.64
N ASN A 340 -39.04 17.50 -35.64
CA ASN A 340 -39.33 16.06 -35.71
C ASN A 340 -38.37 15.19 -36.55
N SER A 341 -37.29 15.74 -37.12
CA SER A 341 -36.35 14.98 -37.95
C SER A 341 -34.91 15.41 -37.67
N ILE A 342 -34.33 14.93 -36.58
CA ILE A 342 -32.97 15.23 -36.12
C ILE A 342 -31.95 14.65 -37.10
N VAL A 343 -30.90 15.40 -37.47
CA VAL A 343 -29.85 14.95 -38.39
C VAL A 343 -28.48 15.26 -37.79
N VAL A 344 -27.70 14.23 -37.47
CA VAL A 344 -26.45 14.36 -36.71
C VAL A 344 -25.29 13.61 -37.34
N ALA A 345 -24.11 14.22 -37.35
CA ALA A 345 -22.88 13.63 -37.85
C ALA A 345 -21.77 13.67 -36.76
N PRO A 346 -21.77 12.72 -35.80
CA PRO A 346 -20.74 12.68 -34.76
C PRO A 346 -19.36 12.34 -35.32
N ASN A 347 -18.31 12.79 -34.65
CA ASN A 347 -16.91 12.49 -34.98
C ASN A 347 -16.19 11.90 -33.74
N PRO A 348 -15.69 10.65 -33.77
CA PRO A 348 -15.68 9.70 -34.89
C PRO A 348 -17.08 9.27 -35.38
N ALA A 349 -17.17 8.98 -36.68
CA ALA A 349 -18.43 8.64 -37.32
C ALA A 349 -18.91 7.22 -36.97
N LEU A 350 -20.09 7.12 -36.36
CA LEU A 350 -20.84 5.87 -36.23
C LEU A 350 -21.22 5.33 -37.62
N THR A 351 -20.68 4.15 -37.96
CA THR A 351 -20.90 3.46 -39.25
C THR A 351 -21.98 2.36 -39.19
N ALA A 352 -22.49 2.07 -37.99
CA ALA A 352 -23.63 1.19 -37.72
C ALA A 352 -24.28 1.61 -36.40
N LEU A 353 -25.49 1.11 -36.13
CA LEU A 353 -26.14 1.20 -34.82
C LEU A 353 -26.30 -0.21 -34.24
N THR A 354 -25.80 -0.41 -33.01
CA THR A 354 -25.91 -1.64 -32.22
C THR A 354 -26.55 -1.31 -30.88
N ALA A 355 -27.41 -2.20 -30.35
CA ALA A 355 -28.03 -1.99 -29.04
C ALA A 355 -26.97 -1.67 -27.96
N GLY A 356 -27.22 -0.65 -27.14
CA GLY A 356 -26.24 -0.10 -26.21
C GLY A 356 -25.36 1.03 -26.77
N ASN A 357 -25.58 1.51 -28.00
CA ASN A 357 -24.94 2.73 -28.46
C ASN A 357 -25.60 3.97 -27.84
N GLU A 358 -24.82 4.73 -27.09
CA GLU A 358 -25.21 6.06 -26.60
C GLU A 358 -24.84 7.15 -27.60
N LEU A 359 -25.54 8.28 -27.54
CA LEU A 359 -25.35 9.45 -28.40
C LEU A 359 -25.81 10.71 -27.66
N MET A 360 -25.04 11.79 -27.74
CA MET A 360 -25.36 13.10 -27.18
C MET A 360 -25.61 14.10 -28.31
N VAL A 361 -26.78 14.73 -28.33
CA VAL A 361 -27.21 15.63 -29.40
C VAL A 361 -27.53 17.00 -28.85
N LYS A 362 -26.95 18.06 -29.43
CA LYS A 362 -27.46 19.42 -29.21
C LYS A 362 -28.57 19.73 -30.22
N LEU A 363 -29.82 19.85 -29.78
CA LEU A 363 -30.96 20.02 -30.69
C LEU A 363 -30.98 21.39 -31.39
N ALA A 364 -31.42 21.42 -32.66
CA ALA A 364 -31.67 22.65 -33.40
C ALA A 364 -33.13 23.11 -33.30
N ASN A 365 -34.07 22.16 -33.20
CA ASN A 365 -35.52 22.42 -33.28
C ASN A 365 -36.26 21.80 -32.09
N THR A 366 -37.26 22.51 -31.56
CA THR A 366 -38.25 21.96 -30.62
C THR A 366 -39.18 21.03 -31.39
N ASN A 367 -39.51 19.85 -30.85
CA ASN A 367 -40.39 18.91 -31.54
C ASN A 367 -41.87 19.34 -31.47
N THR A 368 -42.66 18.92 -32.47
CA THR A 368 -44.11 19.10 -32.52
C THR A 368 -44.87 17.77 -32.50
N GLY A 369 -44.16 16.65 -32.29
CA GLY A 369 -44.74 15.32 -32.11
C GLY A 369 -43.68 14.21 -32.19
N ALA A 370 -44.10 13.04 -32.66
CA ALA A 370 -43.23 11.89 -32.87
C ALA A 370 -42.03 12.26 -33.75
N THR A 371 -40.83 11.95 -33.26
CA THR A 371 -39.56 12.42 -33.84
C THR A 371 -38.73 11.25 -34.35
N THR A 372 -37.95 11.47 -35.42
CA THR A 372 -36.91 10.55 -35.89
C THR A 372 -35.53 11.20 -35.80
N ILE A 373 -34.50 10.36 -35.86
CA ILE A 373 -33.08 10.76 -35.90
C ILE A 373 -32.36 9.99 -37.01
N THR A 374 -31.57 10.72 -37.80
CA THR A 374 -30.64 10.19 -38.80
C THR A 374 -29.22 10.41 -38.31
N VAL A 375 -28.46 9.33 -38.15
CA VAL A 375 -27.06 9.36 -37.71
C VAL A 375 -26.14 9.10 -38.89
N ASN A 376 -25.28 10.06 -39.22
CA ASN A 376 -24.45 10.08 -40.43
C ASN A 376 -25.29 9.85 -41.70
N SER A 377 -25.09 8.71 -42.37
CA SER A 377 -25.85 8.30 -43.57
C SER A 377 -26.58 6.96 -43.36
N LEU A 378 -26.86 6.62 -42.10
CA LEU A 378 -27.63 5.44 -41.73
C LEU A 378 -29.14 5.70 -41.91
N ALA A 379 -29.95 4.64 -41.84
CA ALA A 379 -31.41 4.77 -41.89
C ALA A 379 -31.94 5.60 -40.70
N ALA A 380 -33.02 6.34 -40.93
CA ALA A 380 -33.69 7.09 -39.87
C ALA A 380 -34.38 6.16 -38.86
N VAL A 381 -34.15 6.42 -37.58
CA VAL A 381 -34.67 5.66 -36.43
C VAL A 381 -35.65 6.55 -35.65
N SER A 382 -36.69 6.00 -35.02
CA SER A 382 -37.57 6.81 -34.15
C SER A 382 -36.92 7.12 -32.80
N VAL A 383 -37.20 8.32 -32.30
CA VAL A 383 -36.86 8.77 -30.95
C VAL A 383 -38.09 8.62 -30.06
N VAL A 384 -37.94 7.94 -28.94
CA VAL A 384 -39.03 7.53 -28.04
C VAL A 384 -38.70 7.79 -26.58
N ASN A 385 -39.73 7.81 -25.74
CA ASN A 385 -39.58 7.77 -24.28
C ASN A 385 -38.99 6.43 -23.80
N PRO A 386 -38.41 6.36 -22.58
CA PRO A 386 -37.95 5.10 -21.97
C PRO A 386 -39.00 3.99 -21.83
N ASN A 387 -40.30 4.32 -21.93
CA ASN A 387 -41.40 3.36 -21.95
C ASN A 387 -41.83 2.95 -23.38
N GLY A 388 -41.07 3.31 -24.42
CA GLY A 388 -41.33 3.01 -25.82
C GLY A 388 -42.41 3.89 -26.51
N SER A 389 -43.05 4.81 -25.79
CA SER A 389 -44.03 5.73 -26.38
C SER A 389 -43.37 6.84 -27.20
N ALA A 390 -44.03 7.29 -28.27
CA ALA A 390 -43.55 8.41 -29.08
C ALA A 390 -43.55 9.74 -28.29
N LEU A 391 -42.61 10.63 -28.63
CA LEU A 391 -42.53 11.96 -28.00
C LEU A 391 -43.76 12.83 -28.29
N THR A 392 -44.21 13.59 -27.30
CA THR A 392 -45.29 14.59 -27.44
C THR A 392 -44.74 15.96 -27.88
N ALA A 393 -45.61 16.85 -28.36
CA ALA A 393 -45.20 18.17 -28.82
C ALA A 393 -44.58 19.02 -27.68
N GLY A 394 -43.44 19.66 -27.93
CA GLY A 394 -42.72 20.49 -26.97
C GLY A 394 -41.96 19.72 -25.89
N GLN A 395 -41.85 18.39 -26.00
CA GLN A 395 -41.18 17.55 -25.01
C GLN A 395 -39.64 17.60 -25.10
N ILE A 396 -39.10 17.88 -26.29
CA ILE A 396 -37.67 18.13 -26.51
C ILE A 396 -37.49 19.48 -27.21
N VAL A 397 -36.56 20.30 -26.71
CA VAL A 397 -36.51 21.75 -26.96
C VAL A 397 -35.23 22.18 -27.69
N ALA A 398 -35.36 23.12 -28.63
CA ALA A 398 -34.25 23.72 -29.36
C ALA A 398 -33.15 24.25 -28.41
N GLY A 399 -31.91 23.84 -28.65
CA GLY A 399 -30.72 24.22 -27.89
C GLY A 399 -30.37 23.33 -26.70
N GLU A 400 -31.24 22.40 -26.30
CA GLU A 400 -30.96 21.44 -25.22
C GLU A 400 -29.93 20.37 -25.62
N MET A 401 -29.40 19.67 -24.61
CA MET A 401 -28.46 18.55 -24.77
C MET A 401 -29.20 17.23 -24.51
N LEU A 402 -29.66 16.58 -25.58
CA LEU A 402 -30.44 15.34 -25.54
C LEU A 402 -29.51 14.11 -25.53
N TRP A 403 -29.57 13.31 -24.48
CA TRP A 403 -28.88 12.03 -24.36
C TRP A 403 -29.81 10.91 -24.84
N LEU A 404 -29.35 10.14 -25.81
CA LEU A 404 -30.06 9.04 -26.43
C LEU A 404 -29.31 7.72 -26.22
N LEU A 405 -30.07 6.64 -26.00
CA LEU A 405 -29.57 5.27 -25.95
C LEU A 405 -30.31 4.42 -26.99
N TYR A 406 -29.58 3.76 -27.90
CA TYR A 406 -30.17 2.87 -28.90
C TYR A 406 -30.51 1.51 -28.27
N ASP A 407 -31.79 1.13 -28.26
CA ASP A 407 -32.26 -0.14 -27.67
C ASP A 407 -32.13 -1.36 -28.61
N GLY A 408 -31.73 -1.12 -29.87
CA GLY A 408 -31.70 -2.12 -30.94
C GLY A 408 -32.75 -1.88 -32.03
N THR A 409 -33.79 -1.09 -31.73
CA THR A 409 -34.90 -0.74 -32.66
C THR A 409 -35.15 0.78 -32.69
N HIS A 410 -35.02 1.46 -31.54
CA HIS A 410 -35.30 2.88 -31.36
C HIS A 410 -34.19 3.58 -30.57
N PHE A 411 -34.15 4.90 -30.61
CA PHE A 411 -33.38 5.70 -29.65
C PHE A 411 -34.30 6.14 -28.49
N GLN A 412 -33.99 5.70 -27.28
CA GLN A 412 -34.70 6.12 -26.07
C GLN A 412 -34.08 7.39 -25.48
N VAL A 413 -34.91 8.35 -25.08
CA VAL A 413 -34.47 9.59 -24.42
C VAL A 413 -34.11 9.33 -22.95
N CYS A 414 -32.84 9.49 -22.59
CA CYS A 414 -32.33 9.23 -21.24
C CYS A 414 -32.52 10.41 -20.28
N ASN A 415 -32.63 11.64 -20.79
CA ASN A 415 -32.78 12.86 -20.00
C ASN A 415 -33.91 13.77 -20.54
N PRO A 416 -35.17 13.29 -20.58
CA PRO A 416 -36.27 14.07 -21.16
C PRO A 416 -36.41 15.39 -20.41
N SER A 417 -36.33 16.51 -21.14
CA SER A 417 -36.63 17.82 -20.58
C SER A 417 -38.00 17.79 -19.93
N VAL A 418 -38.07 18.22 -18.67
CA VAL A 418 -39.35 18.30 -17.95
C VAL A 418 -40.20 19.35 -18.65
N ALA A 419 -41.15 18.90 -19.46
CA ALA A 419 -42.09 19.77 -20.16
C ALA A 419 -42.69 20.74 -19.15
N THR A 420 -42.47 22.04 -19.36
CA THR A 420 -42.59 23.06 -18.31
C THR A 420 -43.95 22.98 -17.63
N VAL A 421 -43.98 22.46 -16.40
CA VAL A 421 -45.15 22.58 -15.53
C VAL A 421 -45.35 24.06 -15.32
N ASN A 422 -46.44 24.60 -15.89
CA ASN A 422 -46.83 25.98 -15.70
C ASN A 422 -47.28 26.15 -14.25
N VAL A 423 -46.31 26.38 -13.36
CA VAL A 423 -46.52 26.77 -11.97
C VAL A 423 -47.11 28.17 -12.00
N TYR A 424 -48.43 28.24 -12.16
CA TYR A 424 -49.21 29.43 -11.89
C TYR A 424 -48.99 29.79 -10.43
N ASN A 425 -48.19 30.82 -10.19
CA ASN A 425 -48.02 31.43 -8.87
C ASN A 425 -49.36 32.04 -8.44
N LEU A 426 -50.18 31.25 -7.76
CA LEU A 426 -51.47 31.64 -7.17
C LEU A 426 -51.32 32.62 -5.98
N THR A 427 -50.18 33.31 -5.88
CA THR A 427 -49.83 34.18 -4.76
C THR A 427 -50.47 35.57 -4.82
N ASN A 428 -51.18 35.94 -5.90
CA ASN A 428 -51.86 37.25 -6.01
C ASN A 428 -53.04 37.33 -7.02
N ALA A 429 -53.61 36.20 -7.48
CA ALA A 429 -54.78 36.22 -8.38
C ALA A 429 -56.09 35.97 -7.59
N PRO A 430 -57.15 36.80 -7.75
CA PRO A 430 -58.46 36.50 -7.17
C PRO A 430 -59.10 35.28 -7.84
N PHE A 431 -59.83 34.48 -7.08
CA PHE A 431 -60.40 33.20 -7.52
C PHE A 431 -61.50 33.37 -8.59
N ALA A 432 -61.08 33.31 -9.86
CA ALA A 432 -61.92 33.04 -11.03
C ALA A 432 -61.10 32.22 -12.04
N ASP A 433 -61.75 31.29 -12.74
CA ASP A 433 -61.22 30.46 -13.82
C ASP A 433 -59.90 29.71 -13.57
N VAL A 434 -59.96 28.70 -12.69
CA VAL A 434 -59.11 27.49 -12.83
C VAL A 434 -60.03 26.30 -13.14
N SER A 435 -60.29 26.10 -14.43
CA SER A 435 -61.12 25.00 -14.93
C SER A 435 -60.36 23.67 -14.96
N THR A 436 -60.87 22.67 -14.23
CA THR A 436 -60.70 21.22 -14.52
C THR A 436 -59.30 20.73 -14.89
N PHE A 437 -58.43 20.48 -13.90
CA PHE A 437 -57.18 19.74 -14.12
C PHE A 437 -57.41 18.22 -14.01
N TYR A 438 -57.77 17.58 -15.13
CA TYR A 438 -57.79 16.12 -15.23
C TYR A 438 -56.37 15.58 -15.48
N GLY A 439 -55.69 15.11 -14.45
CA GLY A 439 -54.37 14.49 -14.61
C GLY A 439 -53.78 13.99 -13.29
N SER A 440 -53.68 12.67 -13.14
CA SER A 440 -52.96 12.03 -12.03
C SER A 440 -51.45 12.10 -12.24
N GLY A 441 -50.73 12.88 -11.43
CA GLY A 441 -49.27 12.96 -11.47
C GLY A 441 -48.70 13.64 -10.22
N SER A 442 -47.78 12.96 -9.55
CA SER A 442 -47.05 13.47 -8.38
C SER A 442 -45.84 14.32 -8.77
N VAL A 443 -45.48 15.28 -7.92
CA VAL A 443 -44.21 16.04 -8.00
C VAL A 443 -43.59 16.00 -6.60
N GLU A 444 -42.27 15.77 -6.52
CA GLU A 444 -41.54 15.52 -5.27
C GLU A 444 -40.27 16.38 -5.18
N ALA A 445 -39.80 16.61 -3.94
CA ALA A 445 -38.52 17.20 -3.55
C ALA A 445 -38.27 18.70 -3.89
N PRO A 446 -37.26 19.36 -3.28
CA PRO A 446 -36.37 18.93 -2.18
C PRO A 446 -36.66 19.69 -0.85
N TYR A 447 -36.09 19.39 0.33
CA TYR A 447 -34.71 19.01 0.68
C TYR A 447 -34.59 18.13 1.95
N ALA A 448 -33.42 17.49 2.11
CA ALA A 448 -32.77 17.11 3.38
C ALA A 448 -33.40 15.99 4.28
N THR A 449 -33.20 14.75 3.85
CA THR A 449 -32.64 13.62 4.65
C THR A 449 -32.97 13.48 6.15
N HIS A 450 -33.63 12.37 6.49
CA HIS A 450 -33.14 11.42 7.51
C HIS A 450 -33.38 9.97 7.04
N THR A 451 -32.48 9.05 7.39
CA THR A 451 -32.39 7.70 6.80
C THR A 451 -33.24 6.65 7.51
N PHE A 452 -33.93 5.81 6.72
CA PHE A 452 -34.53 4.55 7.17
C PHE A 452 -34.00 3.37 6.35
N ALA A 453 -33.93 2.19 6.99
CA ALA A 453 -33.44 0.94 6.40
C ALA A 453 -34.54 0.24 5.55
N PRO A 454 -34.18 -0.72 4.65
CA PRO A 454 -35.01 -0.99 3.47
C PRO A 454 -36.25 -1.85 3.73
N PHE A 455 -37.38 -1.42 3.14
CA PHE A 455 -38.54 -2.27 2.92
C PHE A 455 -38.27 -3.22 1.75
N THR A 456 -38.51 -4.53 1.94
CA THR A 456 -38.04 -5.58 1.02
C THR A 456 -39.00 -5.95 -0.11
N SER A 457 -40.24 -5.47 -0.09
CA SER A 457 -41.15 -5.46 -1.25
C SER A 457 -42.27 -4.44 -1.07
N ALA A 458 -42.77 -3.91 -2.20
CA ALA A 458 -43.99 -3.11 -2.27
C ALA A 458 -44.86 -3.67 -3.39
N THR A 459 -45.98 -4.29 -3.03
CA THR A 459 -46.91 -4.89 -4.00
C THR A 459 -47.95 -3.86 -4.43
N ILE A 460 -47.86 -3.39 -5.69
CA ILE A 460 -48.85 -2.47 -6.25
C ILE A 460 -50.17 -3.22 -6.50
N GLY A 461 -51.13 -3.04 -5.60
CA GLY A 461 -52.52 -3.44 -5.83
C GLY A 461 -53.16 -2.59 -6.94
N SER A 462 -54.10 -3.15 -7.69
CA SER A 462 -54.68 -2.58 -8.92
C SER A 462 -55.56 -1.32 -8.74
N GLN A 463 -55.52 -0.67 -7.57
CA GLN A 463 -56.20 0.59 -7.28
C GLN A 463 -55.30 1.64 -6.56
N GLY A 464 -53.97 1.45 -6.54
CA GLY A 464 -53.01 2.53 -6.20
C GLY A 464 -52.89 2.92 -4.71
N ASN A 465 -53.58 2.24 -3.80
CA ASN A 465 -53.52 2.55 -2.36
C ASN A 465 -52.14 2.25 -1.73
N VAL A 466 -51.55 3.27 -1.10
CA VAL A 466 -50.39 3.12 -0.21
C VAL A 466 -50.87 3.14 1.25
N ALA A 467 -50.71 2.02 1.95
CA ALA A 467 -51.15 1.88 3.35
C ALA A 467 -49.97 2.10 4.32
N PHE A 468 -50.11 3.10 5.20
CA PHE A 468 -49.14 3.38 6.27
C PHE A 468 -49.66 2.81 7.60
N SER A 469 -49.00 1.77 8.13
CA SER A 469 -49.36 1.18 9.42
C SER A 469 -48.63 1.88 10.58
N SER A 470 -49.41 2.54 11.46
CA SER A 470 -49.00 3.11 12.76
C SER A 470 -47.81 4.08 12.75
N GLY A 471 -48.10 5.38 12.74
CA GLY A 471 -47.16 6.47 13.05
C GLY A 471 -47.93 7.74 13.45
N GLU A 472 -47.35 8.54 14.33
CA GLU A 472 -47.95 9.80 14.84
C GLU A 472 -47.44 11.01 14.04
N ILE A 473 -48.32 11.99 13.76
CA ILE A 473 -47.96 13.21 13.03
C ILE A 473 -47.64 14.32 14.03
N VAL A 474 -46.35 14.65 14.17
CA VAL A 474 -45.88 15.75 15.01
C VAL A 474 -45.74 17.03 14.17
N ILE A 475 -46.34 18.14 14.65
CA ILE A 475 -46.26 19.46 14.01
C ILE A 475 -45.37 20.35 14.88
N GLU A 476 -44.13 20.57 14.44
CA GLU A 476 -43.08 21.22 15.26
C GLU A 476 -43.10 22.76 15.23
N THR A 477 -43.98 23.38 14.42
CA THR A 477 -44.09 24.85 14.32
C THR A 477 -45.54 25.33 14.25
N ALA A 478 -45.83 26.46 14.88
CA ALA A 478 -47.18 27.03 14.92
C ALA A 478 -47.58 27.63 13.57
N GLY A 479 -48.68 27.13 12.99
CA GLY A 479 -49.23 27.58 11.71
C GLY A 479 -50.67 27.10 11.49
N ARG A 480 -51.31 27.59 10.43
CA ARG A 480 -52.63 27.08 9.99
C ARG A 480 -52.40 26.03 8.91
N TYR A 481 -52.78 24.79 9.20
CA TYR A 481 -52.69 23.65 8.29
C TYR A 481 -54.07 23.04 8.10
N LEU A 482 -54.33 22.49 6.91
CA LEU A 482 -55.53 21.70 6.62
C LEU A 482 -55.10 20.33 6.13
N PHE A 483 -55.36 19.29 6.94
CA PHE A 483 -55.13 17.90 6.57
C PHE A 483 -56.49 17.25 6.30
N ALA A 484 -56.76 16.94 5.04
CA ALA A 484 -57.92 16.15 4.65
C ALA A 484 -57.45 14.73 4.28
N TYR A 485 -57.97 13.74 4.99
CA TYR A 485 -57.93 12.35 4.53
C TYR A 485 -59.34 11.96 4.08
N SER A 486 -59.43 11.15 3.02
CA SER A 486 -60.63 10.36 2.72
C SER A 486 -60.20 8.89 2.68
N THR A 487 -61.03 7.99 3.18
CA THR A 487 -60.83 6.54 3.02
C THR A 487 -61.37 6.03 1.68
N ASP A 488 -62.33 6.76 1.09
CA ASP A 488 -63.12 6.30 -0.04
C ASP A 488 -63.36 7.42 -1.06
N VAL A 489 -63.26 7.10 -2.35
CA VAL A 489 -63.68 7.97 -3.46
C VAL A 489 -64.61 7.14 -4.34
N TYR A 490 -65.92 7.30 -4.12
CA TYR A 490 -66.93 6.57 -4.86
C TYR A 490 -67.18 7.21 -6.24
N SER A 491 -66.87 6.49 -7.32
CA SER A 491 -67.13 6.92 -8.69
C SER A 491 -68.59 6.70 -9.08
N VAL A 492 -69.44 7.71 -8.85
CA VAL A 492 -70.85 7.69 -9.27
C VAL A 492 -70.96 8.03 -10.76
N SER A 493 -71.46 7.08 -11.56
CA SER A 493 -71.58 7.24 -13.01
C SER A 493 -72.90 7.89 -13.43
N GLY A 494 -72.92 9.23 -13.60
CA GLY A 494 -74.01 9.91 -14.31
C GLY A 494 -74.23 11.38 -13.95
N SER A 495 -73.79 12.28 -14.85
CA SER A 495 -74.19 13.70 -15.00
C SER A 495 -74.14 14.67 -13.79
N ASP A 496 -73.89 14.22 -12.57
CA ASP A 496 -73.76 15.07 -11.38
C ASP A 496 -72.27 15.31 -11.06
N PRO A 497 -71.76 16.56 -11.03
CA PRO A 497 -70.32 16.84 -10.96
C PRO A 497 -69.74 16.83 -9.53
N TYR A 498 -70.47 16.31 -8.54
CA TYR A 498 -70.13 16.46 -7.12
C TYR A 498 -69.62 15.15 -6.48
N ALA A 499 -68.31 15.11 -6.19
CA ALA A 499 -67.74 14.10 -5.30
C ALA A 499 -68.09 14.44 -3.84
N ALA A 500 -68.90 13.61 -3.19
CA ALA A 500 -69.26 13.79 -1.79
C ALA A 500 -68.10 13.35 -0.87
N LEU A 501 -67.57 14.28 -0.07
CA LEU A 501 -66.66 13.97 1.02
C LEU A 501 -67.46 13.40 2.20
N SER A 502 -67.50 12.08 2.33
CA SER A 502 -68.34 11.37 3.32
C SER A 502 -67.86 11.49 4.76
N SER A 503 -66.58 11.85 4.98
CA SER A 503 -66.02 12.14 6.30
C SER A 503 -64.76 13.00 6.16
N GLY A 504 -64.60 13.98 7.03
CA GLY A 504 -63.41 14.84 7.09
C GLY A 504 -63.26 15.47 8.47
N TRP A 505 -62.06 15.33 9.06
CA TRP A 505 -61.74 15.90 10.37
C TRP A 505 -60.94 17.18 10.19
N ILE A 506 -61.34 18.26 10.87
CA ILE A 506 -60.60 19.53 10.88
C ILE A 506 -59.94 19.70 12.24
N LEU A 507 -58.61 19.57 12.31
CA LEU A 507 -57.84 19.89 13.50
C LEU A 507 -57.32 21.33 13.40
N TRP A 508 -57.71 22.19 14.34
CA TRP A 508 -57.22 23.57 14.47
C TRP A 508 -56.58 23.74 15.84
N ASN A 509 -55.27 23.99 15.87
CA ASN A 509 -54.55 24.35 17.10
C ASN A 509 -54.53 25.88 17.28
N GLY A 510 -54.99 26.36 18.44
CA GLY A 510 -55.23 27.79 18.68
C GLY A 510 -55.59 28.17 20.13
N ALA A 511 -55.14 27.36 21.11
CA ALA A 511 -55.33 27.54 22.56
C ALA A 511 -56.77 27.46 23.13
N VAL A 512 -57.02 26.35 23.84
CA VAL A 512 -57.90 26.20 25.03
C VAL A 512 -59.27 26.92 25.03
N GLN A 513 -60.31 26.22 24.57
CA GLN A 513 -61.49 25.96 25.40
C GLN A 513 -62.30 24.73 24.91
N SER A 514 -63.05 24.13 25.83
CA SER A 514 -64.06 23.07 25.63
C SER A 514 -65.33 23.47 26.43
N PRO A 515 -66.45 22.71 26.53
CA PRO A 515 -66.86 21.45 25.85
C PRO A 515 -68.36 21.40 25.38
N SER A 516 -68.80 20.29 24.74
CA SER A 516 -70.21 19.82 24.49
C SER A 516 -71.23 20.90 24.04
N GLY A 517 -72.58 20.82 23.99
CA GLY A 517 -73.67 19.83 23.76
C GLY A 517 -75.02 20.57 23.55
N ASN A 518 -75.63 20.68 22.34
CA ASN A 518 -76.22 19.61 21.48
C ASN A 518 -76.33 19.97 19.97
N GLY A 519 -76.90 19.08 19.12
CA GLY A 519 -77.07 19.26 17.65
C GLY A 519 -78.45 18.86 17.06
N LEU A 520 -78.61 18.98 15.73
CA LEU A 520 -79.86 18.79 14.98
C LEU A 520 -80.07 17.33 14.52
N GLN A 521 -81.24 16.74 14.81
CA GLN A 521 -81.62 15.41 14.31
C GLN A 521 -82.61 15.53 13.13
N ILE A 522 -82.21 15.07 11.94
CA ILE A 522 -83.12 14.92 10.80
C ILE A 522 -83.76 13.53 10.88
N VAL A 523 -84.97 13.45 11.43
CA VAL A 523 -85.86 12.30 11.24
C VAL A 523 -86.65 12.56 9.96
N ASN A 524 -86.52 11.68 8.97
CA ASN A 524 -87.33 11.74 7.74
C ASN A 524 -88.34 10.59 7.77
N ASP A 525 -89.63 10.91 7.68
CA ASP A 525 -90.70 9.96 8.01
C ASP A 525 -91.29 9.29 6.75
N SER A 526 -91.48 7.97 6.81
CA SER A 526 -92.15 7.12 5.81
C SER A 526 -91.59 7.08 4.36
N GLY A 527 -90.62 6.20 4.11
CA GLY A 527 -90.21 5.79 2.75
C GLY A 527 -89.34 4.51 2.76
N PRO A 528 -89.55 3.52 1.87
CA PRO A 528 -88.93 2.20 2.03
C PRO A 528 -87.47 2.11 1.55
N TYR A 529 -86.60 1.63 2.44
CA TYR A 529 -85.22 1.14 2.20
C TYR A 529 -84.19 2.12 1.59
N ILE A 530 -83.54 2.90 2.46
CA ILE A 530 -82.08 3.08 2.41
C ILE A 530 -81.53 2.78 3.82
N LYS A 531 -80.27 2.36 3.93
CA LYS A 531 -79.63 1.91 5.18
C LYS A 531 -79.35 3.07 6.15
N GLU A 532 -79.21 2.71 7.41
CA GLU A 532 -78.50 3.47 8.44
C GLU A 532 -77.02 3.61 8.05
N ASP A 533 -76.50 4.85 8.06
CA ASP A 533 -75.06 5.13 8.03
C ASP A 533 -74.76 6.32 8.97
N TYR A 534 -73.56 6.31 9.58
CA TYR A 534 -73.26 7.09 10.78
C TYR A 534 -72.96 8.58 10.51
N GLY A 535 -73.87 9.47 10.91
CA GLY A 535 -73.63 10.92 10.97
C GLY A 535 -73.01 11.37 12.30
N GLY A 536 -71.70 11.65 12.31
CA GLY A 536 -71.00 12.16 13.49
C GLY A 536 -71.35 13.62 13.83
N GLY A 537 -72.14 13.85 14.87
CA GLY A 537 -72.59 15.18 15.29
C GLY A 537 -71.62 15.92 16.23
N CYS A 538 -71.54 17.25 16.08
CA CYS A 538 -70.93 18.16 17.06
C CYS A 538 -71.98 18.73 18.04
N TRP A 539 -71.50 19.40 19.09
CA TRP A 539 -72.21 19.60 20.37
C TRP A 539 -71.85 21.04 20.88
N ILE A 540 -72.82 21.91 21.27
CA ILE A 540 -72.61 23.31 21.79
C ILE A 540 -73.38 23.61 23.12
N GLN A 541 -72.71 23.89 24.27
CA GLN A 541 -73.32 23.77 25.63
C GLN A 541 -73.63 25.05 26.43
N SER A 542 -73.13 26.23 26.06
CA SER A 542 -73.31 27.44 26.87
C SER A 542 -73.52 28.69 26.02
N LEU A 543 -74.66 29.35 26.23
CA LEU A 543 -75.02 30.65 25.67
C LEU A 543 -75.58 31.54 26.78
N SER A 544 -75.26 32.83 26.72
CA SER A 544 -75.79 33.87 27.60
C SER A 544 -76.94 34.63 26.94
N ALA A 545 -77.84 35.19 27.75
CA ALA A 545 -78.95 35.98 27.26
C ALA A 545 -78.45 37.31 26.64
N GLY A 546 -78.31 37.34 25.32
CA GLY A 546 -77.79 38.47 24.55
C GLY A 546 -76.78 38.08 23.46
N ASP A 547 -76.25 36.86 23.50
CA ASP A 547 -75.28 36.37 22.51
C ASP A 547 -75.91 36.25 21.11
N THR A 548 -75.21 36.75 20.09
CA THR A 548 -75.69 36.72 18.69
C THR A 548 -74.85 35.75 17.87
N ILE A 549 -75.43 34.60 17.52
CA ILE A 549 -74.83 33.64 16.59
C ILE A 549 -75.17 34.06 15.16
N ALA A 550 -74.16 34.18 14.30
CA ALA A 550 -74.33 34.41 12.87
C ALA A 550 -73.86 33.16 12.10
N PHE A 551 -74.75 32.60 11.28
CA PHE A 551 -74.45 31.52 10.35
C PHE A 551 -74.97 31.87 8.95
N ALA A 552 -74.21 31.51 7.92
CA ALA A 552 -74.64 31.65 6.53
C ALA A 552 -75.37 30.37 6.09
N VAL A 553 -76.66 30.48 5.78
CA VAL A 553 -77.41 29.41 5.12
C VAL A 553 -77.48 29.75 3.63
N TYR A 554 -76.95 28.85 2.79
CA TYR A 554 -77.10 28.93 1.34
C TYR A 554 -78.33 28.12 0.92
N GLN A 555 -79.27 28.74 0.21
CA GLN A 555 -80.46 28.03 -0.25
C GLN A 555 -80.20 27.35 -1.60
N VAL A 556 -80.44 26.03 -1.68
CA VAL A 556 -80.47 25.29 -2.94
C VAL A 556 -81.91 24.90 -3.27
N ASN A 557 -82.39 25.31 -4.44
CA ASN A 557 -83.67 24.91 -5.06
C ASN A 557 -84.95 25.07 -4.20
N GLY A 558 -85.10 26.20 -3.52
CA GLY A 558 -86.42 26.75 -3.17
C GLY A 558 -87.23 26.05 -2.07
N SER A 559 -86.71 25.00 -1.43
CA SER A 559 -87.36 24.32 -0.31
C SER A 559 -87.56 25.24 0.90
N SER A 560 -88.72 25.14 1.55
CA SER A 560 -89.01 25.80 2.83
C SER A 560 -88.29 25.08 3.97
N LEU A 561 -87.46 25.81 4.71
CA LEU A 561 -86.79 25.31 5.92
C LEU A 561 -87.62 25.69 7.17
N THR A 562 -88.26 24.69 7.77
CA THR A 562 -88.91 24.83 9.09
C THR A 562 -87.89 24.47 10.16
N TYR A 563 -87.48 25.46 10.96
CA TYR A 563 -86.64 25.24 12.14
C TYR A 563 -87.50 25.32 13.39
N ASP A 564 -87.40 24.32 14.27
CA ASP A 564 -87.92 24.38 15.64
C ASP A 564 -86.74 24.41 16.60
N VAL A 565 -86.75 25.37 17.55
CA VAL A 565 -85.62 25.65 18.44
C VAL A 565 -86.04 25.35 19.87
N GLY A 566 -85.81 24.11 20.29
CA GLY A 566 -86.08 23.66 21.65
C GLY A 566 -85.35 24.53 22.69
N TYR A 567 -86.13 25.14 23.58
CA TYR A 567 -85.67 25.95 24.73
C TYR A 567 -84.99 27.30 24.41
N GLY A 568 -85.80 28.31 24.10
CA GLY A 568 -85.77 29.57 24.86
C GLY A 568 -84.88 30.72 24.38
N PHE A 569 -84.21 30.61 23.22
CA PHE A 569 -83.37 31.67 22.67
C PHE A 569 -83.91 32.21 21.33
N ASN A 570 -83.84 33.53 21.13
CA ASN A 570 -84.21 34.17 19.86
C ASN A 570 -83.03 34.16 18.90
N VAL A 571 -83.24 33.69 17.67
CA VAL A 571 -82.23 33.71 16.60
C VAL A 571 -82.65 34.70 15.51
N THR A 572 -81.75 35.62 15.15
CA THR A 572 -81.99 36.64 14.11
C THR A 572 -81.15 36.33 12.88
N VAL A 573 -81.79 35.90 11.78
CA VAL A 573 -81.12 35.74 10.49
C VAL A 573 -80.81 37.13 9.91
N THR A 574 -79.55 37.55 9.99
CA THR A 574 -79.12 38.89 9.55
C THR A 574 -78.79 38.97 8.06
N ARG A 575 -78.59 37.84 7.37
CA ARG A 575 -78.38 37.77 5.91
C ARG A 575 -78.68 36.37 5.36
N VAL A 576 -79.35 36.32 4.21
CA VAL A 576 -79.43 35.14 3.33
C VAL A 576 -78.55 35.42 2.11
N HIS A 577 -78.00 34.36 1.50
CA HIS A 577 -77.21 34.41 0.26
C HIS A 577 -77.57 33.24 -0.66
#